data_AF-A0A523SHC0-F1
#
_entry.id   AF-A0A523SHC0-F1
#
_cell.length_a   1.000
_cell.length_b   1.000
_cell.length_c   1.000
_cell.angle_alpha   90.00
_cell.angle_beta   90.00
_cell.angle_gamma   90.00
#
_symmetry.space_group_name_H-M   'P 1'
#
loop_
_entity.id
_entity.type
_entity.pdbx_description
1 polymer ?
#
loop_
_entity_poly.entity_id
_entity_poly.type
_entity_poly.pdbx_seq_one_letter_code
_entity_poly.pdbx_strand_id
1 'polypeptide(L)'
;MNTSVRVRYAPSPTGYPHVGNIRTALFNWLFARRYGGSFIVRIEDTDVTRKVKDAVKAILDGLRWLGLDWDEGPEVGGKYAPYFQSQRLEIYRELAQRLISQGDAYYCYCSPQRLEEMRAEQVGRKQPPGYDRHCRDLTQEERAQKEAEGITPVVRFKTPLGGQTRFNDLIRGEVVFDNNTLDDF
;
A
#
# COMPACT_ATOMS: atom_id res chain seq x y z
N MET A 1 9.44 -27.01 -5.73
CA MET A 1 8.23 -26.63 -6.48
C MET A 1 8.61 -25.45 -7.36
N ASN A 2 8.58 -25.60 -8.68
CA ASN A 2 8.92 -24.51 -9.58
C ASN A 2 7.73 -23.54 -9.59
N THR A 3 7.72 -22.56 -8.68
CA THR A 3 6.68 -21.53 -8.63
C THR A 3 6.75 -20.72 -9.90
N SER A 4 5.72 -20.82 -10.75
CA SER A 4 5.62 -20.01 -11.97
C SER A 4 5.70 -18.52 -11.63
N VAL A 5 6.46 -17.76 -12.44
CA VAL A 5 6.65 -16.32 -12.27
C VAL A 5 5.29 -15.62 -12.33
N ARG A 6 5.00 -14.74 -11.36
CA ARG A 6 3.80 -13.91 -11.36
C ARG A 6 4.19 -12.49 -10.97
N VAL A 7 3.90 -11.54 -11.85
CA VAL A 7 4.27 -10.15 -11.68
C VAL A 7 3.08 -9.24 -11.98
N ARG A 8 3.06 -8.04 -11.42
CA ARG A 8 1.92 -7.14 -11.58
C ARG A 8 2.32 -5.72 -11.95
N TYR A 9 1.53 -5.15 -12.85
CA TYR A 9 1.43 -3.73 -13.09
C TYR A 9 0.25 -3.18 -12.27
N ALA A 10 0.53 -2.26 -11.35
CA ALA A 10 -0.41 -1.77 -10.34
C ALA A 10 -0.57 -0.24 -10.38
N PRO A 11 -1.22 0.31 -11.41
CA PRO A 11 -1.41 1.76 -11.53
C PRO A 11 -2.56 2.26 -10.65
N SER A 12 -2.39 3.45 -10.07
CA SER A 12 -3.48 4.22 -9.48
C SER A 12 -4.15 5.09 -10.55
N PRO A 13 -5.49 5.14 -10.63
CA PRO A 13 -6.20 5.95 -11.62
C PRO A 13 -6.28 7.43 -11.19
N THR A 14 -5.17 8.00 -10.73
CA THR A 14 -5.07 9.39 -10.27
C THR A 14 -4.58 10.36 -11.36
N GLY A 15 -4.44 9.85 -12.58
CA GLY A 15 -3.96 10.59 -13.75
C GLY A 15 -3.74 9.65 -14.94
N TYR A 16 -3.27 10.20 -16.04
CA TYR A 16 -2.93 9.43 -17.24
C TYR A 16 -1.58 8.70 -17.08
N PRO A 17 -1.38 7.55 -17.74
CA PRO A 17 -0.12 6.82 -17.68
C PRO A 17 1.06 7.70 -18.14
N HIS A 18 2.04 7.88 -17.27
CA HIS A 18 3.31 8.51 -17.63
C HIS A 18 4.34 7.47 -18.07
N VAL A 19 5.37 7.90 -18.81
CA VAL A 19 6.38 7.01 -19.42
C VAL A 19 7.05 6.09 -18.41
N GLY A 20 7.39 6.60 -17.22
CA GLY A 20 7.99 5.79 -16.15
C GLY A 20 7.11 4.63 -15.68
N ASN A 21 5.80 4.83 -15.64
CA ASN A 21 4.83 3.83 -15.25
C ASN A 21 4.63 2.77 -16.37
N ILE A 22 4.61 3.20 -17.64
CA ILE A 22 4.61 2.30 -18.80
C ILE A 22 5.89 1.48 -18.89
N ARG A 23 7.07 2.06 -18.60
CA ARG A 23 8.34 1.32 -18.53
C ARG A 23 8.25 0.16 -17.53
N THR A 24 7.65 0.40 -16.35
CA THR A 24 7.43 -0.66 -15.35
C THR A 24 6.47 -1.73 -15.88
N ALA A 25 5.38 -1.36 -16.55
CA ALA A 25 4.48 -2.32 -17.17
C ALA A 25 5.21 -3.21 -18.19
N LEU A 26 5.99 -2.60 -19.10
CA LEU A 26 6.78 -3.29 -20.11
C LEU A 26 7.79 -4.28 -19.50
N PHE A 27 8.52 -3.88 -18.45
CA PHE A 27 9.48 -4.77 -17.80
C PHE A 27 8.82 -5.98 -17.14
N ASN A 28 7.68 -5.76 -16.46
CA ASN A 28 6.93 -6.87 -15.87
C ASN A 28 6.38 -7.80 -16.96
N TRP A 29 5.84 -7.23 -18.05
CA TRP A 29 5.34 -8.01 -19.18
C TRP A 29 6.45 -8.85 -19.84
N LEU A 30 7.60 -8.24 -20.17
CA LEU A 30 8.75 -8.94 -20.74
C LEU A 30 9.28 -10.04 -19.82
N PHE A 31 9.33 -9.78 -18.52
CA PHE A 31 9.78 -10.75 -17.52
C PHE A 31 8.82 -11.94 -17.45
N ALA A 32 7.50 -11.69 -17.38
CA ALA A 32 6.50 -12.76 -17.42
C ALA A 32 6.62 -13.60 -18.70
N ARG A 33 6.63 -12.94 -19.87
CA ARG A 33 6.68 -13.63 -21.18
C ARG A 33 7.97 -14.44 -21.35
N ARG A 34 9.12 -13.91 -20.93
CA ARG A 34 10.42 -14.62 -20.99
C ARG A 34 10.42 -15.91 -20.18
N TYR A 35 9.76 -15.93 -19.03
CA TYR A 35 9.77 -17.07 -18.11
C TYR A 35 8.48 -17.92 -18.15
N GLY A 36 7.59 -17.69 -19.14
CA GLY A 36 6.31 -18.39 -19.22
C GLY A 36 5.41 -18.16 -18.00
N GLY A 37 5.54 -17.00 -17.37
CA GLY A 37 4.79 -16.57 -16.19
C GLY A 37 3.54 -15.74 -16.53
N SER A 38 2.89 -15.21 -15.49
CA SER A 38 1.69 -14.38 -15.60
C SER A 38 2.00 -12.89 -15.39
N PHE A 39 1.47 -12.05 -16.28
CA PHE A 39 1.42 -10.61 -16.15
C PHE A 39 0.01 -10.18 -15.71
N ILE A 40 -0.08 -9.60 -14.51
CA ILE A 40 -1.34 -9.19 -13.88
C ILE A 40 -1.50 -7.67 -13.92
N VAL A 41 -2.69 -7.18 -14.27
CA VAL A 41 -3.09 -5.77 -14.11
C VAL A 41 -4.00 -5.65 -12.89
N ARG A 42 -3.66 -4.77 -11.95
CA ARG A 42 -4.50 -4.48 -10.78
C ARG A 42 -4.65 -2.98 -10.58
N ILE A 43 -5.88 -2.49 -10.52
CA ILE A 43 -6.15 -1.07 -10.36
C ILE A 43 -6.13 -0.70 -8.87
N GLU A 44 -5.23 0.21 -8.51
CA GLU A 44 -5.02 0.69 -7.13
C GLU A 44 -5.88 1.96 -6.89
N ASP A 45 -7.21 1.77 -6.84
CA ASP A 45 -8.22 2.85 -6.75
C ASP A 45 -8.79 3.09 -5.35
N THR A 46 -7.98 2.89 -4.32
CA THR A 46 -8.36 3.09 -2.90
C THR A 46 -8.54 4.56 -2.52
N ASP A 47 -7.84 5.47 -3.20
CA ASP A 47 -8.01 6.91 -3.00
C ASP A 47 -9.05 7.49 -3.96
N VAL A 48 -10.30 7.50 -3.49
CA VAL A 48 -11.45 7.98 -4.27
C VAL A 48 -11.33 9.48 -4.57
N THR A 49 -10.71 10.26 -3.70
CA THR A 49 -10.64 11.73 -3.83
C THR A 49 -9.74 12.18 -4.98
N ARG A 50 -8.70 11.38 -5.29
CA ARG A 50 -7.76 11.65 -6.39
C ARG A 50 -8.12 10.94 -7.69
N LYS A 51 -9.22 10.18 -7.73
CA LYS A 51 -9.60 9.39 -8.91
C LYS A 51 -9.97 10.31 -10.08
N VAL A 52 -9.30 10.11 -11.21
CA VAL A 52 -9.59 10.82 -12.46
C VAL A 52 -10.54 10.00 -13.30
N LYS A 53 -11.62 10.64 -13.78
CA LYS A 53 -12.57 10.02 -14.70
C LYS A 53 -11.84 9.53 -15.94
N ASP A 54 -12.20 8.36 -16.44
CA ASP A 54 -11.62 7.73 -17.64
C ASP A 54 -10.13 7.32 -17.52
N ALA A 55 -9.45 7.58 -16.40
CA ALA A 55 -8.05 7.19 -16.22
C ALA A 55 -7.84 5.67 -16.31
N VAL A 56 -8.75 4.88 -15.75
CA VAL A 56 -8.73 3.40 -15.89
C VAL A 56 -8.81 3.00 -17.36
N LYS A 57 -9.72 3.61 -18.13
CA LYS A 57 -9.86 3.32 -19.56
C LYS A 57 -8.58 3.67 -20.30
N ALA A 58 -8.01 4.85 -20.04
CA ALA A 58 -6.76 5.28 -20.68
C ALA A 58 -5.57 4.37 -20.34
N ILE A 59 -5.49 3.86 -19.10
CA ILE A 59 -4.50 2.86 -18.69
C ILE A 59 -4.64 1.59 -19.53
N LEU A 60 -5.84 1.01 -19.60
CA LEU A 60 -6.07 -0.25 -20.32
C LEU A 60 -5.90 -0.09 -21.83
N ASP A 61 -6.38 1.01 -22.41
CA ASP A 61 -6.20 1.33 -23.83
C ASP A 61 -4.72 1.53 -24.17
N GLY A 62 -3.94 2.17 -23.31
CA GLY A 62 -2.51 2.35 -23.49
C GLY A 62 -1.76 1.01 -23.52
N LEU A 63 -2.11 0.07 -22.66
CA LEU A 63 -1.55 -1.29 -22.69
C LEU A 63 -1.90 -2.02 -24.00
N ARG A 64 -3.17 -1.94 -24.45
CA ARG A 64 -3.59 -2.54 -25.73
C ARG A 64 -2.86 -1.94 -26.92
N TRP A 65 -2.73 -0.62 -26.96
CA TRP A 65 -2.04 0.09 -28.04
C TRP A 65 -0.56 -0.33 -28.14
N LEU A 66 0.08 -0.59 -27.00
CA LEU A 66 1.46 -1.10 -26.93
C LEU A 66 1.58 -2.61 -27.20
N GLY A 67 0.47 -3.34 -27.35
CA GLY A 67 0.47 -4.80 -27.49
C GLY A 67 0.82 -5.55 -26.20
N LEU A 68 0.65 -4.93 -25.03
CA LEU A 68 0.89 -5.55 -23.72
C LEU A 68 -0.38 -6.19 -23.20
N ASP A 69 -0.64 -7.43 -23.61
CA ASP A 69 -1.73 -8.25 -23.09
C ASP A 69 -1.49 -8.65 -21.62
N TRP A 70 -2.57 -8.90 -20.86
CA TRP A 70 -2.49 -9.34 -19.47
C TRP A 70 -3.31 -10.61 -19.23
N ASP A 71 -2.73 -11.50 -18.42
CA ASP A 71 -3.27 -12.84 -18.17
C ASP A 71 -4.35 -12.82 -17.07
N GLU A 72 -4.26 -11.84 -16.16
CA GLU A 72 -5.23 -11.59 -15.11
C GLU A 72 -5.43 -10.09 -14.93
N GLY A 73 -6.66 -9.63 -14.71
CA GLY A 73 -6.91 -8.21 -14.50
C GLY A 73 -8.35 -7.79 -14.77
N PRO A 74 -8.61 -6.47 -14.84
CA PRO A 74 -9.86 -5.94 -15.35
C PRO A 74 -10.21 -6.55 -16.72
N GLU A 75 -11.52 -6.73 -16.96
CA GLU A 75 -12.13 -7.29 -18.19
C GLU A 75 -11.86 -8.78 -18.46
N VAL A 76 -10.62 -9.26 -18.29
CA VAL A 76 -10.24 -10.66 -18.54
C VAL A 76 -10.49 -11.56 -17.32
N GLY A 77 -10.60 -10.98 -16.12
CA GLY A 77 -10.84 -11.70 -14.89
C GLY A 77 -9.61 -12.51 -14.44
N GLY A 78 -9.86 -13.70 -13.89
CA GLY A 78 -8.83 -14.60 -13.36
C GLY A 78 -9.08 -15.03 -11.92
N LYS A 79 -8.27 -15.98 -11.45
CA LYS A 79 -8.48 -16.69 -10.18
C LYS A 79 -8.57 -15.79 -8.94
N TYR A 80 -7.89 -14.64 -8.95
CA TYR A 80 -7.75 -13.76 -7.79
C TYR A 80 -8.61 -12.48 -7.88
N ALA A 81 -9.62 -12.47 -8.77
CA ALA A 81 -10.58 -11.39 -8.88
C ALA A 81 -11.21 -11.05 -7.50
N PRO A 82 -11.67 -9.79 -7.29
CA PRO A 82 -11.64 -8.68 -8.24
C PRO A 82 -10.27 -8.00 -8.34
N TYR A 83 -9.97 -7.38 -9.49
CA TYR A 83 -8.70 -6.68 -9.75
C TYR A 83 -8.78 -5.15 -9.58
N PHE A 84 -9.86 -4.66 -8.98
CA PHE A 84 -9.97 -3.29 -8.46
C PHE A 84 -9.87 -3.34 -6.94
N GLN A 85 -8.96 -2.57 -6.36
CA GLN A 85 -8.80 -2.60 -4.90
C GLN A 85 -10.03 -2.08 -4.16
N SER A 86 -10.76 -1.11 -4.72
CA SER A 86 -12.03 -0.62 -4.16
C SER A 86 -13.09 -1.72 -3.98
N GLN A 87 -12.96 -2.84 -4.69
CA GLN A 87 -13.87 -4.00 -4.61
C GLN A 87 -13.39 -5.08 -3.62
N ARG A 88 -12.29 -4.84 -2.90
CA ARG A 88 -11.62 -5.83 -2.03
C ARG A 88 -11.64 -5.43 -0.54
N LEU A 89 -12.51 -4.48 -0.17
CA LEU A 89 -12.53 -3.91 1.17
C LEU A 89 -12.70 -4.95 2.28
N GLU A 90 -13.48 -6.00 2.05
CA GLU A 90 -13.70 -7.04 3.05
C GLU A 90 -12.42 -7.81 3.40
N ILE A 91 -11.64 -8.16 2.38
CA ILE A 91 -10.33 -8.82 2.55
C ILE A 91 -9.41 -7.93 3.39
N TYR A 92 -9.41 -6.62 3.14
CA TYR A 92 -8.56 -5.69 3.88
C TYR A 92 -9.00 -5.51 5.33
N ARG A 93 -10.31 -5.47 5.59
CA ARG A 93 -10.86 -5.40 6.95
C ARG A 93 -10.48 -6.62 7.76
N GLU A 94 -10.66 -7.82 7.20
CA GLU A 94 -10.29 -9.08 7.85
C GLU A 94 -8.79 -9.11 8.19
N LEU A 95 -7.94 -8.75 7.23
CA LEU A 95 -6.48 -8.72 7.43
C LEU A 95 -6.06 -7.65 8.44
N ALA A 96 -6.66 -6.47 8.42
CA ALA A 96 -6.38 -5.43 9.39
C ALA A 96 -6.78 -5.87 10.81
N GLN A 97 -7.96 -6.48 10.98
CA GLN A 97 -8.39 -7.04 12.26
C GLN A 97 -7.45 -8.14 12.75
N ARG A 98 -6.96 -8.99 11.84
CA ARG A 98 -5.97 -10.02 12.17
C ARG A 98 -4.64 -9.41 12.65
N LEU A 99 -4.13 -8.37 11.99
CA LEU A 99 -2.91 -7.69 12.42
C LEU A 99 -3.09 -7.05 13.81
N ILE A 100 -4.27 -6.47 14.07
CA ILE A 100 -4.59 -5.89 15.39
C ILE A 100 -4.66 -6.97 16.46
N SER A 101 -5.33 -8.10 16.18
CA SER A 101 -5.46 -9.18 17.17
C SER A 101 -4.14 -9.89 17.47
N GLN A 102 -3.20 -9.90 16.52
CA GLN A 102 -1.84 -10.41 16.70
C GLN A 102 -0.89 -9.42 17.39
N GLY A 103 -1.30 -8.15 17.55
CA GLY A 103 -0.47 -7.09 18.12
C GLY A 103 0.51 -6.46 17.12
N ASP A 104 0.40 -6.80 15.84
CA ASP A 104 1.21 -6.24 14.74
C ASP A 104 0.65 -4.90 14.22
N ALA A 105 -0.54 -4.51 14.67
CA ALA A 105 -1.16 -3.21 14.39
C ALA A 105 -1.98 -2.73 15.60
N TYR A 106 -2.33 -1.45 15.62
CA TYR A 106 -3.13 -0.85 16.68
C TYR A 106 -4.00 0.31 16.18
N TYR A 107 -5.05 0.63 16.94
CA TYR A 107 -5.90 1.79 16.66
C TYR A 107 -5.26 3.09 17.14
N CYS A 108 -5.27 4.09 16.26
CA CYS A 108 -4.83 5.44 16.53
C CYS A 108 -6.02 6.40 16.47
N TYR A 109 -6.22 7.15 17.55
CA TYR A 109 -7.33 8.10 17.73
C TYR A 109 -6.86 9.56 17.60
N CYS A 110 -5.61 9.80 17.19
CA CYS A 110 -5.06 11.14 17.01
C CYS A 110 -5.80 11.89 15.90
N SER A 111 -6.23 13.13 16.18
CA SER A 111 -6.82 14.01 15.18
C SER A 111 -5.78 14.46 14.14
N PRO A 112 -6.19 14.79 12.90
CA PRO A 112 -5.30 15.38 11.90
C PRO A 112 -4.59 16.64 12.41
N GLN A 113 -5.28 17.48 13.19
CA GLN A 113 -4.72 18.69 13.77
C GLN A 113 -3.57 18.38 14.75
N ARG A 114 -3.75 17.42 15.66
CA ARG A 114 -2.67 16.98 16.57
C ARG A 114 -1.46 16.49 15.77
N LEU A 115 -1.70 15.70 14.71
CA LEU A 115 -0.63 15.17 13.88
C LEU A 115 0.15 16.27 13.15
N GLU A 116 -0.53 17.34 12.73
CA GLU A 116 0.11 18.48 12.08
C GLU A 116 0.94 19.30 13.07
N GLU A 117 0.40 19.60 14.25
CA GLU A 117 1.11 20.31 15.32
C GLU A 117 2.37 19.53 15.77
N MET A 118 2.24 18.22 15.96
CA MET A 118 3.36 17.33 16.29
C MET A 118 4.46 17.37 15.23
N ARG A 119 4.10 17.31 13.94
CA ARG A 119 5.10 17.40 12.85
C ARG A 119 5.75 18.78 12.80
N ALA A 120 4.99 19.86 12.97
CA ALA A 120 5.52 21.21 12.99
C ALA A 120 6.53 21.41 14.14
N GLU A 121 6.25 20.85 15.31
CA GLU A 121 7.17 20.86 16.45
C GLU A 121 8.46 20.07 16.16
N GLN A 122 8.35 18.86 15.59
CA GLN A 122 9.52 18.06 15.19
C GLN A 122 10.40 18.81 14.18
N VAL A 123 9.78 19.42 13.16
CA VAL A 123 10.50 20.24 12.16
C VAL A 123 11.17 21.45 12.81
N GLY A 124 10.47 22.16 13.70
CA GLY A 124 11.04 23.29 14.46
C GLY A 124 12.24 22.89 15.31
N ARG A 125 12.26 21.65 15.82
CA ARG A 125 13.37 21.03 16.55
C ARG A 125 14.43 20.39 15.64
N LYS A 126 14.32 20.50 14.32
CA LYS A 126 15.19 19.85 13.31
C LYS A 126 15.26 18.33 13.44
N GLN A 127 14.18 17.71 13.91
CA GLN A 127 14.03 16.26 13.98
C GLN A 127 13.32 15.74 12.72
N PRO A 128 13.59 14.50 12.28
CA PRO A 128 12.81 13.86 11.23
C PRO A 128 11.33 13.79 11.65
N PRO A 129 10.40 14.27 10.82
CA PRO A 129 8.98 14.21 11.14
C PRO A 129 8.48 12.76 11.07
N GLY A 130 7.67 12.34 12.04
CA GLY A 130 7.12 10.99 12.12
C GLY A 130 6.09 10.88 13.24
N TYR A 131 5.23 9.86 13.19
CA TYR A 131 4.27 9.63 14.26
C TYR A 131 4.98 9.33 15.58
N ASP A 132 4.58 10.04 16.63
CA ASP A 132 5.13 9.93 17.98
C ASP A 132 4.72 8.64 18.72
N ARG A 133 4.02 7.73 18.03
CA ARG A 133 3.53 6.46 18.56
C ARG A 133 2.60 6.63 19.76
N HIS A 134 1.93 7.78 19.87
CA HIS A 134 1.10 8.14 21.02
C HIS A 134 0.04 7.10 21.38
N CYS A 135 -0.61 6.48 20.38
CA CYS A 135 -1.66 5.49 20.61
C CYS A 135 -1.16 4.04 20.68
N ARG A 136 0.16 3.79 20.61
CA ARG A 136 0.75 2.46 20.38
C ARG A 136 0.49 1.46 21.49
N ASP A 137 0.40 1.94 22.72
CA ASP A 137 0.29 1.13 23.93
C ASP A 137 -0.91 1.54 24.79
N LEU A 138 -1.95 2.12 24.17
CA LEU A 138 -3.19 2.47 24.89
C LEU A 138 -3.84 1.24 25.52
N THR A 139 -4.32 1.39 26.75
CA THR A 139 -5.08 0.35 27.45
C THR A 139 -6.44 0.11 26.77
N GLN A 140 -7.14 -0.93 27.19
CA GLN A 140 -8.48 -1.19 26.67
C GLN A 140 -9.46 -0.10 27.13
N GLU A 141 -9.28 0.41 28.35
CA GLU A 141 -10.10 1.47 28.94
C GLU A 141 -9.91 2.80 28.19
N GLU A 142 -8.66 3.18 27.89
CA GLU A 142 -8.36 4.40 27.14
C GLU A 142 -8.96 4.37 25.73
N ARG A 143 -8.90 3.21 25.07
CA ARG A 143 -9.53 2.99 23.76
C ARG A 143 -11.04 3.09 23.84
N ALA A 144 -11.66 2.44 24.81
CA ALA A 144 -13.11 2.48 25.01
C ALA A 144 -13.61 3.91 25.29
N GLN A 145 -12.85 4.72 26.04
CA GLN A 145 -13.17 6.12 26.26
C GLN A 145 -13.16 6.92 24.94
N LYS A 146 -12.14 6.72 24.10
CA LYS A 146 -12.04 7.41 22.80
C LYS A 146 -13.14 6.99 21.82
N GLU A 147 -13.54 5.73 21.86
CA GLU A 147 -14.67 5.23 21.08
C GLU A 147 -16.00 5.81 21.57
N ALA A 148 -16.18 5.96 22.89
CA ALA A 148 -17.36 6.61 23.48
C ALA A 148 -17.45 8.11 23.15
N GLU A 149 -16.30 8.78 22.91
CA GLU A 149 -16.23 10.15 22.37
C GLU A 149 -16.64 10.24 20.88
N GLY A 150 -16.92 9.10 20.22
CA GLY A 150 -17.32 9.04 18.81
C GLY A 150 -16.15 9.19 17.83
N ILE A 151 -14.91 9.06 18.30
CA ILE A 151 -13.73 9.19 17.44
C ILE A 151 -13.60 7.94 16.57
N THR A 152 -13.55 8.14 15.25
CA THR A 152 -13.24 7.06 14.31
C THR A 152 -11.72 6.87 14.22
N PRO A 153 -11.16 5.73 14.67
CA PRO A 153 -9.72 5.51 14.63
C PRO A 153 -9.23 5.17 13.23
N VAL A 154 -7.93 5.34 13.02
CA VAL A 154 -7.18 4.69 11.93
C VAL A 154 -6.42 3.49 12.48
N VAL A 155 -6.07 2.53 11.62
CA VAL A 155 -5.18 1.43 11.96
C VAL A 155 -3.76 1.82 11.58
N ARG A 156 -2.81 1.68 12.50
CA ARG A 156 -1.37 1.86 12.24
C ARG A 156 -0.63 0.54 12.37
N PHE A 157 0.35 0.31 11.51
CA PHE A 157 1.25 -0.84 11.63
C PHE A 157 2.24 -0.62 12.77
N LYS A 158 2.43 -1.64 13.63
CA LYS A 158 3.29 -1.58 14.83
C LYS A 158 4.74 -1.90 14.46
N THR A 159 5.42 -0.96 13.81
CA THR A 159 6.81 -1.15 13.36
C THR A 159 7.76 -1.42 14.54
N PRO A 160 8.73 -2.35 14.46
CA PRO A 160 9.67 -2.60 15.55
C PRO A 160 10.43 -1.34 15.98
N LEU A 161 10.66 -1.15 17.30
CA LEU A 161 11.33 0.05 17.81
C LEU A 161 12.86 0.04 17.61
N GLY A 162 13.43 -1.14 17.39
CA GLY A 162 14.86 -1.35 17.25
C GLY A 162 15.18 -2.55 16.37
N GLY A 163 16.47 -2.78 16.14
CA GLY A 163 16.95 -3.76 15.17
C GLY A 163 16.90 -3.23 13.74
N GLN A 164 17.03 -4.15 12.78
CA GLN A 164 17.16 -3.82 11.37
C GLN A 164 16.25 -4.70 10.52
N THR A 165 15.63 -4.10 9.51
CA THR A 165 14.92 -4.80 8.44
C THR A 165 15.84 -4.88 7.24
N ARG A 166 16.07 -6.08 6.73
CA ARG A 166 16.98 -6.36 5.61
C ARG A 166 16.27 -7.14 4.53
N PHE A 167 16.54 -6.80 3.28
CA PHE A 167 16.09 -7.57 2.13
C PHE A 167 17.06 -7.44 0.98
N ASN A 168 17.07 -8.42 0.09
CA ASN A 168 17.87 -8.39 -1.14
C ASN A 168 16.98 -7.96 -2.30
N ASP A 169 17.21 -6.76 -2.82
CA ASP A 169 16.57 -6.25 -4.02
C ASP A 169 17.26 -6.79 -5.28
N LEU A 170 16.50 -7.24 -6.27
CA LEU A 170 17.05 -7.84 -7.49
C LEU A 170 17.91 -6.88 -8.32
N ILE A 171 17.74 -5.56 -8.15
CA ILE A 171 18.45 -4.53 -8.91
C ILE A 171 19.49 -3.82 -8.03
N ARG A 172 19.16 -3.53 -6.77
CA ARG A 172 20.00 -2.75 -5.85
C ARG A 172 20.87 -3.61 -4.92
N GLY A 173 20.67 -4.93 -4.88
CA GLY A 173 21.37 -5.82 -3.94
C GLY A 173 20.83 -5.71 -2.52
N GLU A 174 21.69 -5.91 -1.52
CA GLU A 174 21.29 -5.84 -0.11
C GLU A 174 20.84 -4.41 0.27
N VAL A 175 19.64 -4.29 0.84
CA VAL A 175 19.09 -3.06 1.40
C VAL A 175 18.79 -3.28 2.87
N VAL A 176 19.21 -2.32 3.70
CA VAL A 176 19.08 -2.38 5.16
C VAL A 176 18.44 -1.08 5.65
N PHE A 177 17.42 -1.21 6.50
CA PHE A 177 16.78 -0.10 7.19
C PHE A 177 16.89 -0.30 8.70
N ASP A 178 17.34 0.72 9.43
CA ASP A 178 17.24 0.73 10.89
C ASP A 178 15.78 0.94 11.28
N ASN A 179 15.21 0.05 12.10
CA ASN A 179 13.77 0.06 12.38
C ASN A 179 13.33 1.32 13.15
N ASN A 180 14.24 1.97 13.87
CA ASN A 180 13.97 3.25 14.54
C ASN A 180 13.73 4.42 13.57
N THR A 181 14.11 4.28 12.30
CA THR A 181 13.86 5.27 11.23
C THR A 181 12.53 5.06 10.52
N LEU A 182 11.86 3.94 10.79
CA LEU A 182 10.58 3.57 10.20
C LEU A 182 9.43 4.03 11.11
N ASP A 183 8.42 4.63 10.49
CA ASP A 183 7.24 5.14 11.19
C ASP A 183 6.20 4.02 11.44
N ASP A 184 5.26 4.28 12.34
CA ASP A 184 4.04 3.48 12.45
C ASP A 184 3.00 4.07 11.48
N PHE A 185 3.02 3.57 10.25
CA PHE A 185 2.23 4.09 9.11
C PHE A 185 0.79 3.59 9.09
#